data_AF-A0A6G1A728-F1
#
_entry.id   AF-A0A6G1A728-F1
#
_cell.length_a   1.000
_cell.length_b   1.000
_cell.length_c   1.000
_cell.angle_alpha   90.00
_cell.angle_beta   90.00
_cell.angle_gamma   90.00
#
_symmetry.space_group_name_H-M   'P 1'
#
loop_
_entity.id
_entity.type
_entity.pdbx_description
1 polymer ?
#
loop_
_entity_poly.entity_id
_entity_poly.type
_entity_poly.pdbx_seq_one_letter_code
_entity_poly.pdbx_strand_id
1 'polypeptide(L)'
;GGTGPTSDTGWGCMLRCGQMIFAQALVCRHLGRDWRWTQRKRQPDSYFSVLNAFIDRKDSYYSIHQIAQMGVGEGKSIGQWYGPNTVAQVLKKLAVFDTWSALAVHIAMDNTVVMEDISK
;
A
#
# COMPACT_ATOMS: atom_id res chain seq x y z
N GLY A 1 17.38 3.84 -2.47
CA GLY A 1 18.12 2.98 -3.43
C GLY A 1 18.53 3.72 -4.70
N GLY A 2 19.66 4.41 -4.72
CA GLY A 2 20.36 4.75 -5.98
C GLY A 2 21.19 3.57 -6.51
N THR A 3 21.54 2.65 -5.61
CA THR A 3 22.37 1.46 -5.83
C THR A 3 21.67 0.16 -5.39
N GLY A 4 20.38 0.24 -5.02
CA GLY A 4 19.59 -0.91 -4.57
C GLY A 4 19.08 -1.76 -5.74
N PRO A 5 18.31 -2.83 -5.44
CA PRO A 5 17.73 -3.69 -6.47
C PRO A 5 16.88 -2.90 -7.47
N THR A 6 16.94 -3.30 -8.74
CA THR A 6 16.08 -2.78 -9.83
C THR A 6 14.91 -3.72 -10.14
N SER A 7 14.82 -4.85 -9.42
CA SER A 7 13.74 -5.82 -9.49
C SER A 7 13.45 -6.40 -8.10
N ASP A 8 12.17 -6.69 -7.84
CA ASP A 8 11.71 -7.31 -6.61
C ASP A 8 11.48 -8.83 -6.71
N THR A 9 11.82 -9.44 -7.86
CA THR A 9 11.75 -10.89 -8.06
C THR A 9 12.53 -11.63 -6.98
N GLY A 10 11.88 -12.59 -6.33
CA GLY A 10 12.47 -13.44 -5.29
C GLY A 10 12.32 -12.92 -3.85
N TRP A 11 11.88 -11.68 -3.63
CA TRP A 11 11.74 -11.13 -2.27
C TRP A 11 10.51 -10.23 -2.05
N GLY A 12 10.00 -9.59 -3.10
CA GLY A 12 8.92 -8.60 -3.00
C GLY A 12 7.51 -9.14 -2.85
N CYS A 13 7.30 -10.46 -2.85
CA CYS A 13 5.95 -11.03 -2.99
C CYS A 13 4.96 -10.56 -1.92
N MET A 14 5.35 -10.49 -0.64
CA MET A 14 4.46 -9.97 0.41
C MET A 14 4.23 -8.46 0.28
N LEU A 15 5.23 -7.70 -0.20
CA LEU A 15 5.07 -6.27 -0.46
C LEU A 15 4.03 -6.06 -1.57
N ARG A 16 4.07 -6.87 -2.63
CA ARG A 16 3.06 -6.88 -3.71
C ARG A 16 1.68 -7.30 -3.21
N CYS A 17 1.58 -8.30 -2.33
CA CYS A 17 0.31 -8.64 -1.67
C CYS A 17 -0.26 -7.46 -0.87
N GLY A 18 0.61 -6.75 -0.13
CA GLY A 18 0.26 -5.51 0.57
C GLY A 18 -0.25 -4.42 -0.38
N GLN A 19 0.44 -4.21 -1.50
CA GLN A 19 -0.03 -3.28 -2.54
C GLN A 19 -1.41 -3.65 -3.05
N MET A 20 -1.67 -4.93 -3.37
CA MET A 20 -2.97 -5.36 -3.91
C MET A 20 -4.13 -5.14 -2.93
N ILE A 21 -3.97 -5.53 -1.66
CA ILE A 21 -5.05 -5.35 -0.67
C ILE A 21 -5.29 -3.87 -0.37
N PHE A 22 -4.22 -3.06 -0.32
CA PHE A 22 -4.34 -1.62 -0.10
C PHE A 22 -4.93 -0.90 -1.32
N ALA A 23 -4.53 -1.29 -2.54
CA ALA A 23 -5.12 -0.80 -3.78
C ALA A 23 -6.61 -1.12 -3.86
N GLN A 24 -7.04 -2.30 -3.42
CA GLN A 24 -8.46 -2.63 -3.34
C GLN A 24 -9.23 -1.72 -2.36
N ALA A 25 -8.62 -1.35 -1.22
CA ALA A 25 -9.20 -0.37 -0.32
C ALA A 25 -9.34 1.01 -0.98
N LEU A 26 -8.32 1.46 -1.72
CA LEU A 26 -8.36 2.71 -2.48
C LEU A 26 -9.41 2.68 -3.62
N VAL A 27 -9.56 1.54 -4.31
CA VAL A 27 -10.63 1.35 -5.29
C VAL A 27 -11.99 1.50 -4.62
N CYS A 28 -12.24 0.85 -3.49
CA CYS A 28 -13.49 1.02 -2.75
C CYS A 28 -13.72 2.48 -2.32
N ARG A 29 -12.66 3.17 -1.88
CA ARG A 29 -12.69 4.56 -1.40
C ARG A 29 -12.99 5.58 -2.50
N HIS A 30 -12.44 5.37 -3.71
CA HIS A 30 -12.42 6.38 -4.79
C HIS A 30 -13.28 6.05 -6.00
N LEU A 31 -13.60 4.77 -6.20
CA LEU A 31 -14.36 4.26 -7.35
C LEU A 31 -15.64 3.52 -6.92
N GLY A 32 -15.69 3.03 -5.68
CA GLY A 32 -16.78 2.22 -5.16
C GLY A 32 -16.61 0.73 -5.47
N ARG A 33 -17.25 -0.12 -4.65
CA ARG A 33 -17.13 -1.59 -4.74
C ARG A 33 -17.70 -2.17 -6.03
N ASP A 34 -18.64 -1.48 -6.67
CA ASP A 34 -19.31 -1.90 -7.89
C ASP A 34 -18.56 -1.53 -9.16
N TRP A 35 -17.55 -0.65 -9.06
CA TRP A 35 -16.72 -0.32 -10.21
C TRP A 35 -16.03 -1.57 -10.77
N ARG A 36 -16.00 -1.67 -12.10
CA ARG A 36 -15.32 -2.74 -12.83
C ARG A 36 -14.47 -2.12 -13.92
N TRP A 37 -13.23 -2.61 -14.03
CA TRP A 37 -12.40 -2.31 -15.17
C TRP A 37 -12.93 -3.03 -16.41
N THR A 38 -12.86 -2.38 -17.57
CA THR A 38 -13.20 -3.01 -18.85
C THR A 38 -12.28 -2.47 -19.92
N GLN A 39 -11.64 -3.38 -20.67
CA GLN A 39 -10.80 -3.00 -21.79
C GLN A 39 -11.57 -2.15 -22.80
N ARG A 40 -10.90 -1.16 -23.40
CA ARG A 40 -11.48 -0.21 -24.39
C ARG A 40 -12.58 0.71 -23.85
N LYS A 41 -12.87 0.72 -22.55
CA LYS A 41 -13.67 1.77 -21.91
C LYS A 41 -12.76 2.78 -21.23
N ARG A 42 -13.10 4.07 -21.38
CA ARG A 42 -12.45 5.14 -20.61
C ARG A 42 -12.74 4.91 -19.13
N GLN A 43 -11.68 4.88 -18.32
CA GLN A 43 -11.78 4.78 -16.87
C GLN A 43 -11.86 6.18 -16.26
N PRO A 44 -12.47 6.34 -15.06
CA PRO A 44 -12.46 7.60 -14.33
C PRO A 44 -11.03 8.06 -14.04
N ASP A 45 -10.79 9.37 -13.96
CA ASP A 45 -9.44 9.90 -13.69
C ASP A 45 -8.91 9.40 -12.32
N SER A 46 -9.80 9.19 -11.34
CA SER A 46 -9.44 8.60 -10.04
C SER A 46 -8.88 7.18 -10.14
N TYR A 47 -9.24 6.38 -11.16
CA TYR A 47 -8.61 5.07 -11.38
C TYR A 47 -7.12 5.24 -11.70
N PHE A 48 -6.77 6.21 -12.54
CA PHE A 48 -5.38 6.49 -12.88
C PHE A 48 -4.62 7.06 -11.68
N SER A 49 -5.26 7.89 -10.84
CA SER A 49 -4.68 8.36 -9.58
C SER A 49 -4.39 7.21 -8.61
N VAL A 50 -5.34 6.28 -8.44
CA VAL A 50 -5.13 5.06 -7.62
C VAL A 50 -3.97 4.25 -8.19
N LEU A 51 -4.00 3.92 -9.49
CA LEU A 51 -2.94 3.15 -10.13
C LEU A 51 -1.56 3.83 -9.98
N ASN A 52 -1.51 5.14 -10.19
CA ASN A 52 -0.28 5.93 -10.08
C ASN A 52 0.33 5.85 -8.67
N ALA A 53 -0.47 5.67 -7.61
CA ALA A 53 0.03 5.52 -6.26
C ALA A 53 0.87 4.23 -6.06
N PHE A 54 0.72 3.21 -6.93
CA PHE A 54 1.41 1.91 -6.81
C PHE A 54 2.48 1.65 -7.88
N ILE A 55 2.62 2.55 -8.86
CA ILE A 55 3.66 2.44 -9.89
C ILE A 55 5.05 2.35 -9.24
N ASP A 56 5.95 1.58 -9.85
CA ASP A 56 7.31 1.36 -9.33
C ASP A 56 8.23 2.56 -9.59
N ARG A 57 7.86 3.71 -9.02
CA ARG A 57 8.66 4.93 -8.97
C ARG A 57 8.64 5.51 -7.56
N LYS A 58 9.72 6.21 -7.20
CA LYS A 58 9.90 6.71 -5.83
C LYS A 58 8.91 7.82 -5.45
N ASP A 59 8.32 8.49 -6.43
CA ASP A 59 7.30 9.53 -6.27
C ASP A 59 5.88 8.97 -6.04
N SER A 60 5.68 7.66 -6.22
CA SER A 60 4.40 6.98 -5.94
C SER A 60 4.32 6.54 -4.48
N TYR A 61 3.23 6.91 -3.79
CA TYR A 61 3.02 6.73 -2.33
C TYR A 61 3.28 5.31 -1.83
N TYR A 62 2.75 4.32 -2.54
CA TYR A 62 2.78 2.91 -2.15
C TYR A 62 3.62 2.08 -3.14
N SER A 63 4.60 2.70 -3.80
CA SER A 63 5.53 1.99 -4.67
C SER A 63 6.34 0.95 -3.91
N ILE A 64 6.90 -0.02 -4.64
CA ILE A 64 7.85 -1.00 -4.06
C ILE A 64 9.03 -0.30 -3.37
N HIS A 65 9.45 0.86 -3.89
CA HIS A 65 10.51 1.67 -3.34
C HIS A 65 10.15 2.22 -1.96
N GLN A 66 8.97 2.83 -1.84
CA GLN A 66 8.51 3.43 -0.59
C GLN A 66 8.23 2.35 0.47
N ILE A 67 7.62 1.23 0.07
CA ILE A 67 7.37 0.11 0.99
C ILE A 67 8.68 -0.49 1.52
N ALA A 68 9.63 -0.81 0.63
CA ALA A 68 10.90 -1.39 1.04
C ALA A 68 11.74 -0.42 1.90
N GLN A 69 11.72 0.88 1.57
CA GLN A 69 12.45 1.90 2.33
C GLN A 69 11.82 2.15 3.71
N MET A 70 10.49 2.18 3.80
CA MET A 70 9.78 2.37 5.06
C MET A 70 9.98 1.18 6.01
N GLY A 71 10.04 -0.05 5.49
CA GLY A 71 10.28 -1.23 6.32
C GLY A 71 11.69 -1.31 6.91
N VAL A 72 12.66 -0.49 6.48
CA VAL A 72 13.92 -0.31 7.21
C VAL A 72 13.64 0.20 8.63
N GLY A 73 12.66 1.10 8.78
CA GLY A 73 12.18 1.56 10.10
C GLY A 73 11.46 0.49 10.92
N GLU A 74 11.06 -0.63 10.30
CA GLU A 74 10.51 -1.83 10.97
C GLU A 74 11.60 -2.90 11.21
N GLY A 75 12.88 -2.56 11.04
CA GLY A 75 13.99 -3.50 11.19
C GLY A 75 14.10 -4.52 10.05
N LYS A 76 13.55 -4.21 8.86
CA LYS A 76 13.69 -5.04 7.65
C LYS A 76 14.62 -4.40 6.63
N SER A 77 15.70 -5.09 6.29
CA SER A 77 16.58 -4.66 5.21
C SER A 77 15.87 -4.72 3.86
N ILE A 78 16.26 -3.85 2.92
CA ILE A 78 15.79 -3.92 1.53
C ILE A 78 16.20 -5.28 0.95
N GLY A 79 15.28 -5.98 0.29
CA GLY A 79 15.50 -7.36 -0.18
C GLY A 79 15.05 -8.44 0.79
N GLN A 80 14.66 -8.10 2.02
CA GLN A 80 14.17 -9.07 2.99
C GLN A 80 12.67 -9.33 2.81
N TRP A 81 12.27 -10.58 3.00
CA TRP A 81 10.86 -10.98 2.99
C TRP A 81 10.10 -10.42 4.21
N TYR A 82 8.86 -9.97 3.99
CA TYR A 82 7.99 -9.42 5.03
C TYR A 82 6.93 -10.43 5.43
N GLY A 83 6.57 -10.46 6.72
CA GLY A 83 5.32 -11.08 7.16
C GLY A 83 4.13 -10.12 7.03
N PRO A 84 2.89 -10.62 7.17
CA PRO A 84 1.67 -9.81 7.03
C PRO A 84 1.61 -8.59 7.97
N ASN A 85 1.99 -8.75 9.24
CA ASN A 85 1.99 -7.64 10.19
C ASN A 85 2.96 -6.52 9.77
N THR A 86 4.18 -6.87 9.37
CA THR A 86 5.19 -5.87 8.93
C THR A 86 4.69 -5.05 7.74
N VAL A 87 4.14 -5.68 6.70
CA VAL A 87 3.64 -4.93 5.54
C VAL A 87 2.45 -4.04 5.90
N ALA A 88 1.58 -4.48 6.83
CA ALA A 88 0.48 -3.66 7.33
C ALA A 88 1.00 -2.41 8.05
N GLN A 89 1.98 -2.54 8.95
CA GLN A 89 2.60 -1.41 9.67
C GLN A 89 3.24 -0.41 8.71
N VAL A 90 3.94 -0.91 7.68
CA VAL A 90 4.51 -0.07 6.64
C VAL A 90 3.43 0.71 5.88
N LEU A 91 2.35 0.05 5.45
CA LEU A 91 1.25 0.70 4.74
C LEU A 91 0.55 1.75 5.60
N LYS A 92 0.38 1.49 6.91
CA LYS A 92 -0.13 2.48 7.87
C LYS A 92 0.73 3.74 7.91
N LYS A 93 2.07 3.59 7.97
CA LYS A 93 3.00 4.74 7.97
C LYS A 93 2.98 5.50 6.63
N LEU A 94 2.91 4.79 5.51
CA LEU A 94 2.85 5.41 4.18
C LEU A 94 1.54 6.16 3.93
N ALA A 95 0.42 5.68 4.46
CA ALA A 95 -0.88 6.30 4.28
C ALA A 95 -0.98 7.72 4.87
N VAL A 96 -0.11 8.06 5.85
CA VAL A 96 -0.01 9.41 6.41
C VAL A 96 0.32 10.47 5.36
N PHE A 97 1.07 10.09 4.30
CA PHE A 97 1.48 11.02 3.24
C PHE A 97 0.42 11.17 2.13
N ASP A 98 -0.55 10.25 2.05
CA ASP A 98 -1.64 10.30 1.06
C ASP A 98 -2.81 11.13 1.58
N THR A 99 -2.66 12.44 1.48
CA THR A 99 -3.68 13.42 1.87
C THR A 99 -4.92 13.39 0.97
N TRP A 100 -4.80 12.84 -0.24
CA TRP A 100 -5.93 12.70 -1.17
C TRP A 100 -6.89 11.61 -0.71
N SER A 101 -6.38 10.44 -0.31
CA SER A 101 -7.21 9.34 0.19
C SER A 101 -7.67 9.57 1.63
N ALA A 102 -6.83 10.22 2.45
CA ALA A 102 -7.09 10.54 3.85
C ALA A 102 -7.62 9.34 4.65
N LEU A 103 -6.93 8.20 4.55
CA LEU A 103 -7.35 6.95 5.18
C LEU A 103 -6.83 6.85 6.62
N ALA A 104 -7.69 6.40 7.52
CA ALA A 104 -7.28 5.87 8.82
C ALA A 104 -6.94 4.37 8.66
N VAL A 105 -5.72 3.99 9.03
CA VAL A 105 -5.28 2.58 8.99
C VAL A 105 -5.07 2.08 10.41
N HIS A 106 -5.96 1.20 10.85
CA HIS A 106 -5.89 0.53 12.14
C HIS A 106 -5.37 -0.90 11.96
N ILE A 107 -4.42 -1.30 12.81
CA ILE A 107 -3.84 -2.65 12.83
C ILE A 107 -4.12 -3.20 14.22
N ALA A 108 -5.16 -4.03 14.32
CA ALA A 108 -5.56 -4.67 15.56
C ALA A 108 -4.53 -5.76 15.92
N MET A 109 -3.96 -5.66 17.12
CA MET A 109 -3.03 -6.63 17.68
C MET A 109 -3.76 -7.53 18.69
N ASP A 110 -3.09 -8.58 19.16
CA ASP A 110 -3.59 -9.47 20.22
C ASP A 110 -4.98 -10.08 19.93
N ASN A 111 -5.28 -10.27 18.63
CA ASN A 111 -6.52 -10.82 18.11
C ASN A 111 -7.79 -10.07 18.60
N THR A 112 -7.65 -8.81 19.00
CA THR A 112 -8.70 -8.03 19.64
C THR A 112 -8.89 -6.69 18.91
N VAL A 113 -10.14 -6.37 18.59
CA VAL A 113 -10.50 -5.08 17.98
C VAL A 113 -11.17 -4.21 19.05
N VAL A 114 -10.49 -3.14 19.46
CA VAL A 114 -11.03 -2.17 20.42
C VAL A 114 -11.79 -1.09 19.67
N MET A 115 -13.13 -1.09 19.80
CA MET A 115 -14.00 -0.17 19.04
C MET A 115 -13.68 1.31 19.32
N GLU A 116 -13.36 1.65 20.57
CA GLU A 116 -13.02 3.03 20.97
C GLU A 116 -11.78 3.57 20.24
N ASP A 117 -10.82 2.72 19.90
CA ASP A 117 -9.60 3.12 19.20
C ASP A 117 -9.82 3.32 17.70
N ILE A 118 -10.94 2.83 17.15
CA ILE A 118 -11.34 3.05 15.76
C ILE A 118 -12.19 4.31 15.63
N SER A 119 -12.97 4.65 16.66
CA SER A 119 -13.85 5.82 16.64
C SER A 119 -13.14 7.16 16.89
N LYS A 120 -11.85 7.14 17.25
CA LYS A 120 -11.01 8.33 17.43
C LYS A 120 -10.42 8.79 16.10
#